data_AF-A0A1H7V0E2-F1
#
_entry.id   AF-A0A1H7V0E2-F1
#
_cell.length_a   1.000
_cell.length_b   1.000
_cell.length_c   1.000
_cell.angle_alpha   90.00
_cell.angle_beta   90.00
_cell.angle_gamma   90.00
#
_symmetry.space_group_name_H-M   'P 1'
#
loop_
_entity.id
_entity.type
_entity.pdbx_description
1 polymer ?
#
loop_
_entity_poly.entity_id
_entity_poly.type
_entity_poly.pdbx_seq_one_letter_code
_entity_poly.pdbx_strand_id
1 'polypeptide(L)'
;MKYTTLAATELTPQNTVVSISPGNKDWYKLEEGFEFLVHINLKIQGAEVTDSDEEESETLKLLEQNKTEDICTISAILILGESISEEFYDPYELCDNYSGDLEFVYSVIKEYNLEFDEDKMKMRNIVYIDELLWNPEIDTETKKQVIDQLKGFIIHHYHNIPDVLCFYSAAIKEYESNKQLTKDRENMLNKKISSVLEPDDDSVAGDNVIDLNRHLRFSEDEINEHLGRRNKGETYPRKYINQEEFTEFENLGFEELGETRLLLKFI
;
A
#
# COMPACT_ATOMS: atom_id res chain seq x y z
N MET A 1 -16.96 -10.24 20.61
CA MET A 1 -17.24 -9.45 21.83
C MET A 1 -17.64 -8.07 21.32
N LYS A 2 -18.76 -7.49 21.77
CA LYS A 2 -19.26 -6.23 21.19
C LYS A 2 -18.76 -5.04 22.02
N TYR A 3 -17.92 -4.21 21.42
CA TYR A 3 -17.50 -2.96 22.02
C TYR A 3 -18.49 -1.86 21.66
N THR A 4 -18.88 -1.07 22.65
CA THR A 4 -19.83 0.04 22.49
C THR A 4 -19.13 1.36 22.27
N THR A 5 -17.91 1.51 22.77
CA THR A 5 -17.09 2.71 22.53
C THR A 5 -15.67 2.37 22.13
N LEU A 6 -15.19 3.07 21.10
CA LEU A 6 -13.86 2.97 20.54
C LEU A 6 -13.09 4.27 20.79
N ALA A 7 -11.80 4.14 21.06
CA ALA A 7 -10.90 5.27 21.17
C ALA A 7 -9.63 5.01 20.36
N ALA A 8 -9.16 6.04 19.67
CA ALA A 8 -7.88 6.03 19.00
C ALA A 8 -6.86 6.80 19.84
N THR A 9 -5.64 6.27 19.89
CA THR A 9 -4.48 6.99 20.43
C THR A 9 -3.41 7.02 19.36
N GLU A 10 -2.87 8.19 19.10
CA GLU A 10 -1.69 8.30 18.23
C GLU A 10 -0.50 7.65 18.91
N LEU A 11 0.10 6.68 18.24
CA LEU A 11 1.37 6.13 18.66
C LEU A 11 2.45 7.13 18.24
N THR A 12 2.97 7.89 19.21
CA THR A 12 4.22 8.63 18.99
C THR A 12 5.25 7.62 18.50
N PRO A 13 5.96 7.86 17.38
CA PRO A 13 6.99 6.95 16.93
C PRO A 13 8.00 6.78 18.07
N GLN A 14 8.00 5.61 18.72
CA GLN A 14 9.09 5.25 19.60
C GLN A 14 10.32 5.30 18.73
N ASN A 15 11.20 6.28 18.98
CA ASN A 15 12.50 6.48 18.35
C ASN A 15 12.83 5.31 17.42
N THR A 16 12.55 5.48 16.12
CA THR A 16 13.24 4.68 15.11
C THR A 16 14.70 5.00 15.33
N VAL A 17 15.37 4.18 16.14
CA VAL A 17 16.81 4.06 16.14
C VAL A 17 17.09 3.46 14.78
N VAL A 18 17.14 4.33 13.77
CA VAL A 18 17.99 4.10 12.62
C VAL A 18 19.33 3.79 13.26
N SER A 19 19.79 2.54 13.14
CA SER A 19 21.13 2.17 13.58
C SER A 19 22.09 3.00 12.74
N ILE A 20 22.52 4.13 13.32
CA ILE A 20 23.46 5.05 12.72
C ILE A 20 24.79 4.31 12.61
N SER A 21 25.13 3.87 11.40
CA SER A 21 26.53 3.66 11.08
C SER A 21 27.17 5.06 10.97
N PRO A 22 28.14 5.42 11.82
CA PRO A 22 28.74 6.75 11.83
C PRO A 22 29.66 6.87 10.62
N GLY A 23 29.13 7.36 9.49
CA GLY A 23 29.90 7.35 8.25
C GLY A 23 29.54 8.36 7.16
N ASN A 24 28.34 8.98 7.15
CA ASN A 24 28.02 9.99 6.13
C ASN A 24 27.14 11.10 6.71
N LYS A 25 27.67 12.32 6.71
CA LYS A 25 27.01 13.56 7.16
C LYS A 25 26.31 14.26 6.00
N ASP A 26 25.32 13.62 5.38
CA ASP A 26 24.52 14.23 4.30
C ASP A 26 23.05 13.79 4.37
N TRP A 27 22.36 14.03 5.47
CA TRP A 27 20.90 13.86 5.51
C TRP A 27 20.23 14.82 6.50
N TYR A 28 19.53 15.79 5.93
CA TYR A 28 18.22 16.34 6.32
C TYR A 28 17.95 17.52 5.37
N LYS A 29 17.72 17.18 4.09
CA LYS A 29 16.71 17.89 3.31
C LYS A 29 15.55 16.92 3.27
N LEU A 30 14.47 17.19 4.00
CA LEU A 30 13.18 16.67 3.58
C LEU A 30 13.04 17.14 2.13
N GLU A 31 12.81 16.22 1.20
CA GLU A 31 12.51 16.62 -0.17
C GLU A 31 11.24 17.49 -0.12
N GLU A 32 11.25 18.63 -0.80
CA GLU A 32 10.15 19.60 -0.78
C GLU A 32 8.83 18.90 -1.14
N GLY A 33 7.78 19.12 -0.35
CA GLY A 33 6.44 18.56 -0.59
C GLY A 33 6.13 17.26 0.16
N PHE A 34 7.10 16.60 0.80
CA PHE A 34 6.81 15.40 1.61
C PHE A 34 6.01 15.71 2.88
N GLU A 35 5.94 16.97 3.29
CA GLU A 35 5.02 17.43 4.35
C GLU A 35 3.54 17.17 4.04
N PHE A 36 3.18 16.96 2.77
CA PHE A 36 1.83 16.61 2.34
C PHE A 36 1.52 15.11 2.36
N LEU A 37 2.51 14.28 2.71
CA LEU A 37 2.37 12.84 2.90
C LEU A 37 2.42 12.56 4.41
N VAL A 38 1.26 12.60 5.04
CA VAL A 38 1.15 12.54 6.51
C VAL A 38 1.13 11.10 6.98
N HIS A 39 2.10 10.72 7.80
CA HIS A 39 2.10 9.43 8.47
C HIS A 39 1.04 9.36 9.55
N ILE A 40 0.22 8.31 9.48
CA ILE A 40 -0.80 7.98 10.46
C ILE A 40 -0.36 6.71 11.17
N ASN A 41 -0.31 6.77 12.49
CA ASN A 41 -0.08 5.59 13.32
C ASN A 41 -1.03 5.60 14.52
N LEU A 42 -2.09 4.81 14.41
CA LEU A 42 -3.17 4.79 15.39
C LEU A 42 -3.23 3.44 16.08
N LYS A 43 -3.30 3.47 17.40
CA LYS A 43 -3.72 2.34 18.22
C LYS A 43 -5.18 2.51 18.59
N ILE A 44 -6.02 1.55 18.21
CA ILE A 44 -7.44 1.54 18.53
C ILE A 44 -7.69 0.63 19.72
N GLN A 45 -8.38 1.16 20.73
CA GLN A 45 -8.74 0.45 21.94
C GLN A 45 -10.25 0.54 22.16
N GLY A 46 -10.84 -0.55 22.67
CA GLY A 46 -12.26 -0.61 22.99
C GLY A 46 -12.50 -0.72 24.49
N ALA A 47 -13.64 -0.20 24.94
CA ALA A 47 -14.17 -0.47 26.27
C ALA A 47 -15.53 -1.18 26.13
N GLU A 48 -15.77 -2.22 26.94
CA GLU A 48 -17.13 -2.71 27.16
C GLU A 48 -17.86 -1.73 28.09
N VAL A 49 -18.86 -1.02 27.58
CA VAL A 49 -19.74 -0.20 28.43
C VAL A 49 -20.92 -1.05 28.85
N THR A 50 -21.11 -1.20 30.17
CA THR A 50 -22.30 -1.83 30.75
C THR A 50 -23.40 -0.77 30.92
N ASP A 51 -24.38 -0.75 30.00
CA ASP A 51 -25.70 -0.10 30.12
C ASP A 51 -25.78 1.23 30.92
N SER A 52 -24.92 2.23 30.63
CA SER A 52 -25.08 3.60 31.13
C SER A 52 -25.05 4.62 29.99
N ASP A 53 -26.09 5.45 29.92
CA ASP A 53 -26.40 6.46 28.89
C ASP A 53 -25.42 7.67 28.85
N GLU A 54 -24.15 7.53 29.23
CA GLU A 54 -23.16 8.62 29.29
C GLU A 54 -21.88 8.33 28.46
N GLU A 55 -22.04 8.22 27.13
CA GLU A 55 -21.10 7.54 26.21
C GLU A 55 -19.69 8.16 26.04
N GLU A 56 -19.52 9.49 26.05
CA GLU A 56 -18.18 10.10 25.78
C GLU A 56 -17.33 10.36 27.03
N SER A 57 -17.95 10.78 28.15
CA SER A 57 -17.20 11.10 29.38
C SER A 57 -16.71 9.85 30.11
N GLU A 58 -17.41 8.73 29.98
CA GLU A 58 -17.03 7.48 30.63
C GLU A 58 -15.85 6.78 29.93
N THR A 59 -15.72 6.91 28.61
CA THR A 59 -14.66 6.24 27.85
C THR A 59 -13.26 6.77 28.18
N LEU A 60 -13.11 8.10 28.30
CA LEU A 60 -11.86 8.72 28.76
C LEU A 60 -11.51 8.29 30.19
N LYS A 61 -12.51 8.14 31.07
CA LYS A 61 -12.32 7.64 32.43
C LYS A 61 -11.95 6.15 32.46
N LEU A 62 -12.45 5.34 31.52
CA LEU A 62 -12.14 3.91 31.41
C LEU A 62 -10.74 3.67 30.83
N LEU A 63 -10.31 4.50 29.88
CA LEU A 63 -8.92 4.57 29.40
C LEU A 63 -7.96 4.89 30.56
N GLU A 64 -8.28 5.91 31.37
CA GLU A 64 -7.49 6.26 32.57
C GLU A 64 -7.45 5.13 33.62
N GLN A 65 -8.47 4.25 33.64
CA GLN A 65 -8.57 3.10 34.54
C GLN A 65 -7.98 1.80 33.97
N ASN A 66 -7.38 1.81 32.77
CA ASN A 66 -6.87 0.62 32.07
C ASN A 66 -7.91 -0.51 31.92
N LYS A 67 -9.19 -0.17 31.75
CA LYS A 67 -10.26 -1.14 31.46
C LYS A 67 -10.58 -1.20 29.97
N THR A 68 -9.54 -1.11 29.14
CA THR A 68 -9.65 -1.13 27.70
C THR A 68 -8.88 -2.29 27.12
N GLU A 69 -9.35 -2.79 25.99
CA GLU A 69 -8.73 -3.87 25.25
C GLU A 69 -8.18 -3.35 23.93
N ASP A 70 -7.01 -3.85 23.54
CA ASP A 70 -6.39 -3.50 22.27
C ASP A 70 -7.16 -4.18 21.14
N ILE A 71 -7.70 -3.36 20.22
CA ILE A 71 -8.48 -3.85 19.07
C ILE A 71 -7.58 -4.00 17.86
N CYS A 72 -6.86 -2.94 17.49
CA CYS A 72 -5.93 -2.98 16.38
C CYS A 72 -4.89 -1.86 16.42
N THR A 73 -3.89 -1.99 15.55
CA THR A 73 -2.97 -0.91 15.18
C THR A 73 -3.08 -0.67 13.68
N ILE A 74 -3.10 0.61 13.28
CA ILE A 74 -3.23 1.07 11.90
C ILE A 74 -1.99 1.91 11.57
N SER A 75 -1.25 1.50 10.54
CA SER A 75 -0.21 2.30 9.89
C SER A 75 -0.71 2.71 8.52
N ALA A 76 -0.70 4.01 8.24
CA ALA A 76 -1.19 4.55 6.98
C ALA A 76 -0.44 5.82 6.58
N ILE A 77 -0.59 6.19 5.30
CA ILE A 77 -0.13 7.47 4.75
C ILE A 77 -1.35 8.20 4.21
N LEU A 78 -1.57 9.41 4.70
CA LEU A 78 -2.56 10.34 4.17
C LEU A 78 -1.90 11.26 3.13
N ILE A 79 -2.32 11.10 1.88
CA ILE A 79 -1.95 11.94 0.76
C ILE A 79 -2.91 13.12 0.74
N LEU A 80 -2.40 14.31 1.05
CA LEU A 80 -3.17 15.56 1.08
C LEU A 80 -3.33 16.14 -0.34
N GLY A 81 -4.07 15.44 -1.20
CA GLY A 81 -4.23 15.82 -2.61
C GLY A 81 -4.69 17.26 -2.81
N GLU A 82 -5.57 17.76 -1.95
CA GLU A 82 -6.03 19.16 -1.97
C GLU A 82 -4.85 20.12 -1.75
N SER A 83 -4.10 19.96 -0.66
CA SER A 83 -2.96 20.82 -0.32
C SER A 83 -1.82 20.72 -1.33
N ILE A 84 -1.53 19.51 -1.82
CA ILE A 84 -0.52 19.30 -2.87
C ILE A 84 -0.86 20.13 -4.11
N SER A 85 -2.12 20.10 -4.54
CA SER A 85 -2.57 20.85 -5.71
C SER A 85 -2.60 22.36 -5.48
N GLU A 86 -2.96 22.83 -4.28
CA GLU A 86 -2.97 24.25 -3.93
C GLU A 86 -1.56 24.86 -3.93
N GLU A 87 -0.56 24.05 -3.57
CA GLU A 87 0.86 24.43 -3.58
C GLU A 87 1.56 24.11 -4.92
N PHE A 88 0.79 23.78 -5.96
CA PHE A 88 1.24 23.54 -7.34
C PHE A 88 2.24 22.38 -7.51
N TYR A 89 2.23 21.41 -6.62
CA TYR A 89 2.97 20.15 -6.78
C TYR A 89 2.16 19.14 -7.61
N ASP A 90 2.83 18.19 -8.28
CA ASP A 90 2.17 17.02 -8.88
C ASP A 90 2.13 15.89 -7.82
N PRO A 91 0.93 15.47 -7.36
CA PRO A 91 0.82 14.39 -6.40
C PRO A 91 1.45 13.07 -6.86
N TYR A 92 1.44 12.79 -8.17
CA TYR A 92 2.04 11.58 -8.71
C TYR A 92 3.56 11.59 -8.52
N GLU A 93 4.23 12.70 -8.83
CA GLU A 93 5.68 12.84 -8.66
C GLU A 93 6.09 12.76 -7.19
N LEU A 94 5.30 13.37 -6.28
CA LEU A 94 5.55 13.24 -4.84
C LEU A 94 5.44 11.79 -4.36
N CYS A 95 4.41 11.07 -4.80
CA CYS A 95 4.22 9.66 -4.45
C CYS A 95 5.34 8.77 -5.00
N ASP A 96 5.77 9.00 -6.26
CA ASP A 96 6.87 8.27 -6.91
C ASP A 96 8.21 8.46 -6.19
N ASN A 97 8.52 9.70 -5.82
CA ASN A 97 9.74 9.99 -5.06
C ASN A 97 9.71 9.42 -3.63
N TYR A 98 8.52 9.21 -3.07
CA TYR A 98 8.35 8.73 -1.71
C TYR A 98 8.45 7.20 -1.60
N SER A 99 7.63 6.45 -2.34
CA SER A 99 7.69 4.99 -2.36
C SER A 99 7.02 4.38 -3.60
N GLY A 100 7.49 3.20 -4.02
CA GLY A 100 6.90 2.49 -5.16
C GLY A 100 5.45 2.04 -4.94
N ASP A 101 5.04 1.83 -3.68
CA ASP A 101 3.64 1.51 -3.36
C ASP A 101 2.74 2.74 -3.52
N LEU A 102 3.20 3.93 -3.09
CA LEU A 102 2.46 5.17 -3.32
C LEU A 102 2.45 5.55 -4.80
N GLU A 103 3.56 5.39 -5.52
CA GLU A 103 3.61 5.52 -6.99
C GLU A 103 2.47 4.70 -7.62
N PHE A 104 2.41 3.42 -7.25
CA PHE A 104 1.43 2.49 -7.78
C PHE A 104 0.00 2.91 -7.43
N VAL A 105 -0.29 3.12 -6.14
CA VAL A 105 -1.61 3.52 -5.65
C VAL A 105 -2.10 4.78 -6.37
N TYR A 106 -1.25 5.81 -6.45
CA TYR A 106 -1.64 7.06 -7.08
C TYR A 106 -1.80 6.92 -8.60
N SER A 107 -0.95 6.12 -9.26
CA SER A 107 -1.07 5.84 -10.69
C SER A 107 -2.40 5.19 -11.05
N VAL A 108 -2.87 4.26 -10.23
CA VAL A 108 -4.16 3.57 -10.41
C VAL A 108 -5.31 4.53 -10.18
N ILE A 109 -5.27 5.33 -9.10
CA ILE A 109 -6.29 6.36 -8.83
C ILE A 109 -6.41 7.32 -10.02
N LYS A 110 -5.28 7.79 -10.54
CA LYS A 110 -5.19 8.66 -11.73
C LYS A 110 -5.71 8.00 -13.01
N GLU A 111 -5.38 6.73 -13.24
CA GLU A 111 -5.86 5.98 -14.41
C GLU A 111 -7.40 5.88 -14.45
N TYR A 112 -8.03 5.76 -13.28
CA TYR A 112 -9.49 5.67 -13.15
C TYR A 112 -10.18 7.03 -12.92
N ASN A 113 -9.44 8.15 -12.96
CA ASN A 113 -9.95 9.51 -12.69
C ASN A 113 -10.63 9.65 -11.32
N LEU A 114 -10.03 9.04 -10.27
CA LEU A 114 -10.58 9.05 -8.92
C LEU A 114 -9.90 10.08 -8.00
N GLU A 115 -8.87 10.76 -8.47
CA GLU A 115 -8.10 11.77 -7.73
C GLU A 115 -8.86 13.07 -7.51
N PHE A 116 -9.87 13.37 -8.33
CA PHE A 116 -10.66 14.60 -8.27
C PHE A 116 -12.11 14.29 -7.86
N ASP A 117 -12.63 15.06 -6.90
CA ASP A 117 -14.03 15.06 -6.51
C ASP A 117 -14.75 16.17 -7.29
N GLU A 118 -15.48 15.79 -8.34
CA GLU A 118 -16.23 16.74 -9.17
C GLU A 118 -17.31 17.50 -8.39
N ASP A 119 -17.95 16.86 -7.41
CA ASP A 119 -19.02 17.48 -6.63
C ASP A 119 -18.47 18.56 -5.70
N LYS A 120 -17.30 18.31 -5.10
CA LYS A 120 -16.61 19.27 -4.22
C LYS A 120 -15.66 20.20 -4.97
N MET A 121 -15.44 19.98 -6.26
CA MET A 121 -14.49 20.72 -7.10
C MET A 121 -13.08 20.79 -6.51
N LYS A 122 -12.58 19.67 -5.98
CA LYS A 122 -11.27 19.60 -5.33
C LYS A 122 -10.59 18.25 -5.52
N MET A 123 -9.27 18.23 -5.36
CA MET A 123 -8.52 16.98 -5.27
C MET A 123 -8.89 16.23 -3.97
N ARG A 124 -9.01 14.90 -4.06
CA ARG A 124 -9.34 14.04 -2.93
C ARG A 124 -8.13 13.82 -2.04
N ASN A 125 -8.39 13.78 -0.74
CA ASN A 125 -7.43 13.31 0.24
C ASN A 125 -7.56 11.78 0.37
N ILE A 126 -6.45 11.07 0.19
CA ILE A 126 -6.44 9.60 0.06
C ILE A 126 -5.63 9.02 1.22
N VAL A 127 -6.21 8.09 1.96
CA VAL A 127 -5.52 7.34 3.02
C VAL A 127 -5.12 5.98 2.48
N TYR A 128 -3.83 5.80 2.25
CA TYR A 128 -3.24 4.50 1.97
C TYR A 128 -2.95 3.77 3.28
N ILE A 129 -3.73 2.73 3.58
CA ILE A 129 -3.48 1.82 4.69
C ILE A 129 -2.35 0.89 4.26
N ASP A 130 -1.22 1.02 4.93
CA ASP A 130 -0.02 0.20 4.70
C ASP A 130 -0.11 -1.09 5.52
N GLU A 131 -0.48 -0.96 6.80
CA GLU A 131 -0.58 -2.10 7.71
C GLU A 131 -1.80 -1.95 8.63
N LEU A 132 -2.54 -3.04 8.79
CA LEU A 132 -3.68 -3.13 9.69
C LEU A 132 -3.60 -4.41 10.53
N LEU A 133 -3.16 -4.27 11.78
CA LEU A 133 -2.91 -5.40 12.68
C LEU A 133 -4.06 -5.54 13.67
N TRP A 134 -4.94 -6.50 13.42
CA TRP A 134 -6.03 -6.85 14.33
C TRP A 134 -5.55 -7.69 15.50
N ASN A 135 -6.15 -7.47 16.67
CA ASN A 135 -6.17 -8.48 17.71
C ASN A 135 -7.00 -9.69 17.22
N PRO A 136 -6.46 -10.93 17.25
CA PRO A 136 -7.12 -12.12 16.70
C PRO A 136 -8.51 -12.44 17.26
N GLU A 137 -8.83 -11.94 18.46
CA GLU A 137 -10.09 -12.24 19.15
C GLU A 137 -11.25 -11.32 18.72
N ILE A 138 -10.96 -10.30 17.90
CA ILE A 138 -11.93 -9.29 17.48
C ILE A 138 -12.82 -9.83 16.35
N ASP A 139 -14.14 -9.70 16.53
CA ASP A 139 -15.12 -10.12 15.53
C ASP A 139 -15.25 -9.12 14.37
N THR A 140 -15.74 -9.61 13.22
CA THR A 140 -15.88 -8.82 11.99
C THR A 140 -16.77 -7.58 12.16
N GLU A 141 -17.77 -7.62 13.05
CA GLU A 141 -18.65 -6.48 13.26
C GLU A 141 -17.90 -5.33 13.93
N THR A 142 -17.10 -5.63 14.95
CA THR A 142 -16.22 -4.66 15.58
C THR A 142 -15.18 -4.12 14.59
N LYS A 143 -14.59 -4.99 13.75
CA LYS A 143 -13.66 -4.55 12.71
C LYS A 143 -14.30 -3.55 11.75
N LYS A 144 -15.55 -3.79 11.31
CA LYS A 144 -16.31 -2.86 10.48
C LYS A 144 -16.53 -1.52 11.17
N GLN A 145 -16.92 -1.54 12.44
CA GLN A 145 -17.10 -0.31 13.23
C GLN A 145 -15.82 0.53 13.29
N VAL A 146 -14.66 -0.10 13.46
CA VAL A 146 -13.37 0.59 13.44
C VAL A 146 -13.13 1.28 12.09
N ILE A 147 -13.35 0.58 10.97
CA ILE A 147 -13.18 1.15 9.62
C ILE A 147 -14.17 2.29 9.37
N ASP A 148 -15.43 2.14 9.76
CA ASP A 148 -16.45 3.17 9.58
C ASP A 148 -16.17 4.42 10.44
N GLN A 149 -15.54 4.26 11.60
CA GLN A 149 -15.13 5.37 12.47
C GLN A 149 -13.75 5.96 12.12
N LEU A 150 -12.99 5.31 11.23
CA LEU A 150 -11.61 5.71 10.92
C LEU A 150 -11.51 7.16 10.43
N LYS A 151 -12.48 7.61 9.64
CA LYS A 151 -12.60 9.02 9.23
C LYS A 151 -12.61 9.97 10.42
N GLY A 152 -13.40 9.64 11.45
CA GLY A 152 -13.51 10.44 12.68
C GLY A 152 -12.18 10.49 13.44
N PHE A 153 -11.48 9.35 13.56
CA PHE A 153 -10.17 9.31 14.20
C PHE A 153 -9.14 10.15 13.45
N ILE A 154 -9.11 10.07 12.11
CA ILE A 154 -8.18 10.86 11.30
C ILE A 154 -8.45 12.35 11.44
N ILE A 155 -9.71 12.78 11.37
CA ILE A 155 -10.08 14.19 11.57
C ILE A 155 -9.70 14.67 12.97
N HIS A 156 -9.92 13.85 14.00
CA HIS A 156 -9.64 14.21 15.38
C HIS A 156 -8.14 14.42 15.64
N HIS A 157 -7.29 13.50 15.17
CA HIS A 157 -5.85 13.52 15.44
C HIS A 157 -5.04 14.36 14.46
N TYR A 158 -5.44 14.37 13.19
CA TYR A 158 -4.64 14.97 12.11
C TYR A 158 -5.32 16.20 11.49
N HIS A 159 -6.54 16.55 11.90
CA HIS A 159 -7.29 17.73 11.42
C HIS A 159 -7.49 17.79 9.89
N ASN A 160 -7.39 16.64 9.23
CA ASN A 160 -7.59 16.50 7.79
C ASN A 160 -8.79 15.60 7.52
N ILE A 161 -9.55 15.92 6.47
CA ILE A 161 -10.73 15.17 6.07
C ILE A 161 -10.33 14.21 4.94
N PRO A 162 -10.23 12.90 5.20
CA PRO A 162 -10.01 11.92 4.15
C PRO A 162 -11.30 11.70 3.34
N ASP A 163 -11.17 11.49 2.03
CA ASP A 163 -12.26 11.18 1.11
C ASP A 163 -12.28 9.70 0.71
N VAL A 164 -11.10 9.06 0.70
CA VAL A 164 -10.92 7.66 0.25
C VAL A 164 -9.98 6.94 1.20
N LEU A 165 -10.36 5.72 1.58
CA LEU A 165 -9.45 4.72 2.14
C LEU A 165 -9.03 3.78 1.02
N CYS A 166 -7.75 3.46 0.93
CA CYS A 166 -7.23 2.47 0.01
C CYS A 166 -6.27 1.50 0.70
N PHE A 167 -6.25 0.28 0.18
CA PHE A 167 -5.35 -0.78 0.63
C PHE A 167 -4.85 -1.53 -0.61
N TYR A 168 -3.55 -1.68 -0.74
CA TYR A 168 -2.94 -2.44 -1.83
C TYR A 168 -2.48 -3.79 -1.28
N SER A 169 -3.13 -4.87 -1.74
CA SER A 169 -2.75 -6.21 -1.29
C SER A 169 -1.40 -6.59 -1.90
N ALA A 170 -0.40 -6.80 -1.05
CA ALA A 170 0.89 -7.30 -1.48
C ALA A 170 0.79 -8.75 -1.97
N ALA A 171 1.66 -9.12 -2.91
CA ALA A 171 1.74 -10.50 -3.36
C ALA A 171 2.23 -11.43 -2.24
N ILE A 172 1.77 -12.68 -2.24
CA ILE A 172 2.33 -13.70 -1.36
C ILE A 172 3.84 -13.87 -1.62
N LYS A 173 4.61 -14.15 -0.57
CA LYS A 173 6.08 -14.27 -0.60
C LYS A 173 6.63 -15.19 -1.69
N GLU A 174 5.86 -16.19 -2.10
CA GLU A 174 6.21 -17.10 -3.18
C GLU A 174 6.39 -16.38 -4.52
N TYR A 175 5.58 -15.35 -4.80
CA TYR A 175 5.74 -14.52 -6.00
C TYR A 175 7.03 -13.71 -5.97
N GLU A 176 7.33 -13.07 -4.85
CA GLU A 176 8.56 -12.28 -4.69
C GLU A 176 9.82 -13.15 -4.83
N SER A 177 9.78 -14.33 -4.20
CA SER A 177 10.86 -15.32 -4.28
C SER A 177 11.03 -15.84 -5.72
N ASN A 178 9.92 -16.07 -6.43
CA ASN A 178 9.95 -16.44 -7.83
C ASN A 178 10.48 -15.32 -8.72
N LYS A 179 10.14 -14.05 -8.46
CA LYS A 179 10.66 -12.88 -9.21
C LYS A 179 12.18 -12.74 -9.08
N GLN A 180 12.73 -13.05 -7.90
CA GLN A 180 14.18 -13.11 -7.69
C GLN A 180 14.83 -14.24 -8.52
N LEU A 181 14.19 -15.42 -8.56
CA LEU A 181 14.58 -16.53 -9.42
C LEU A 181 14.46 -16.17 -10.92
N THR A 182 13.48 -15.35 -11.31
CA THR A 182 13.32 -14.84 -12.67
C THR A 182 14.47 -13.92 -13.06
N LYS A 183 14.92 -13.00 -12.19
CA LYS A 183 16.12 -12.18 -12.44
C LYS A 183 17.39 -13.01 -12.58
N ASP A 184 17.56 -14.05 -11.77
CA ASP A 184 18.69 -14.97 -11.91
C ASP A 184 18.59 -15.80 -13.20
N ARG A 185 17.37 -16.18 -13.59
CA ARG A 185 17.09 -16.84 -14.88
C ARG A 185 17.29 -15.89 -16.05
N GLU A 186 16.91 -14.62 -15.96
CA GLU A 186 17.17 -13.57 -16.95
C GLU A 186 18.67 -13.34 -17.08
N ASN A 187 19.42 -13.30 -15.97
CA ASN A 187 20.87 -13.26 -16.00
C ASN A 187 21.45 -14.53 -16.65
N MET A 188 20.86 -15.70 -16.42
CA MET A 188 21.26 -16.95 -17.06
C MET A 188 20.87 -16.99 -18.55
N LEU A 189 19.74 -16.38 -18.93
CA LEU A 189 19.26 -16.25 -20.30
C LEU A 189 20.12 -15.25 -21.05
N ASN A 190 20.41 -14.10 -20.46
CA ASN A 190 21.34 -13.09 -20.99
C ASN A 190 22.74 -13.66 -21.12
N LYS A 191 23.20 -14.49 -20.17
CA LYS A 191 24.46 -15.25 -20.30
C LYS A 191 24.42 -16.30 -21.42
N LYS A 192 23.28 -16.97 -21.62
CA LYS A 192 23.10 -17.93 -22.73
C LYS A 192 23.03 -17.22 -24.09
N ILE A 193 22.32 -16.10 -24.16
CA ILE A 193 22.19 -15.26 -25.34
C ILE A 193 23.56 -14.66 -25.67
N SER A 194 24.31 -14.16 -24.68
CA SER A 194 25.68 -13.69 -24.89
C SER A 194 26.61 -14.84 -25.32
N SER A 195 26.46 -16.05 -24.77
CA SER A 195 27.27 -17.21 -25.22
C SER A 195 26.90 -17.73 -26.62
N VAL A 196 25.71 -17.41 -27.13
CA VAL A 196 25.29 -17.72 -28.51
C VAL A 196 25.73 -16.60 -29.47
N LEU A 197 25.90 -15.38 -28.97
CA LEU A 197 26.36 -14.21 -29.72
C LEU A 197 27.87 -14.00 -29.67
N GLU A 198 28.58 -14.64 -28.73
CA GLU A 198 30.03 -14.77 -28.75
C GLU A 198 30.38 -15.81 -29.82
N PRO A 199 31.03 -15.40 -30.93
CA PRO A 199 31.52 -16.37 -31.89
C PRO A 199 32.62 -17.17 -31.19
N ASP A 200 32.49 -18.51 -31.17
CA ASP A 200 33.64 -19.37 -30.97
C ASP A 200 34.71 -18.93 -31.96
N ASP A 201 35.87 -18.49 -31.46
CA ASP A 201 37.02 -17.94 -32.19
C ASP A 201 37.64 -18.94 -33.20
N ASP A 202 36.97 -20.07 -33.46
CA ASP A 202 37.38 -21.16 -34.35
C ASP A 202 36.28 -21.63 -35.34
N SER A 203 35.12 -20.95 -35.46
CA SER A 203 34.07 -21.38 -36.40
C SER A 203 33.99 -20.55 -37.69
N VAL A 204 34.40 -21.22 -38.76
CA VAL A 204 34.44 -20.79 -40.16
C VAL A 204 33.08 -20.24 -40.63
N ALA A 205 33.14 -19.09 -41.32
CA ALA A 205 32.04 -18.45 -42.02
C ALA A 205 31.19 -19.45 -42.84
N GLY A 206 29.93 -19.61 -42.44
CA GLY A 206 28.97 -20.48 -43.10
C GLY A 206 27.58 -20.40 -42.47
N ASP A 207 26.87 -19.32 -42.78
CA ASP A 207 25.40 -19.24 -42.93
C ASP A 207 24.53 -20.10 -41.99
N ASN A 208 24.73 -19.99 -40.67
CA ASN A 208 23.76 -20.47 -39.67
C ASN A 208 23.00 -19.28 -39.11
N VAL A 209 22.00 -18.80 -39.85
CA VAL A 209 20.99 -17.88 -39.30
C VAL A 209 20.21 -18.66 -38.24
N ILE A 210 20.55 -18.44 -36.97
CA ILE A 210 19.80 -19.00 -35.84
C ILE A 210 18.44 -18.31 -35.81
N ASP A 211 17.39 -19.04 -36.19
CA ASP A 211 16.02 -18.57 -36.14
C ASP A 211 15.51 -18.55 -34.69
N LEU A 212 15.82 -17.45 -33.99
CA LEU A 212 15.43 -17.19 -32.59
C LEU A 212 13.91 -17.36 -32.36
N ASN A 213 13.07 -17.08 -33.38
CA ASN A 213 11.61 -17.24 -33.31
C ASN A 213 11.17 -18.70 -33.17
N ARG A 214 12.04 -19.66 -33.53
CA ARG A 214 11.74 -21.10 -33.44
C ARG A 214 12.12 -21.70 -32.08
N HIS A 215 12.93 -20.99 -31.28
CA HIS A 215 13.43 -21.48 -29.99
C HIS A 215 12.94 -20.68 -28.78
N LEU A 216 12.39 -19.48 -28.98
CA LEU A 216 11.87 -18.61 -27.92
C LEU A 216 10.43 -18.20 -28.24
N ARG A 217 9.52 -19.19 -28.37
CA ARG A 217 8.08 -18.91 -28.41
C ARG A 217 7.58 -18.69 -26.99
N PHE A 218 7.79 -17.49 -26.48
CA PHE A 218 7.08 -17.02 -25.30
C PHE A 218 5.73 -16.43 -25.74
N SER A 219 4.66 -16.66 -24.98
CA SER A 219 3.41 -15.87 -25.14
C SER A 219 3.68 -14.40 -24.82
N GLU A 220 2.83 -13.47 -25.27
CA GLU A 220 2.95 -12.06 -24.86
C GLU A 220 2.94 -11.91 -23.33
N ASP A 221 2.17 -12.74 -22.62
CA ASP A 221 2.14 -12.78 -21.16
C ASP A 221 3.49 -13.21 -20.56
N GLU A 222 4.15 -14.23 -21.13
CA GLU A 222 5.48 -14.68 -20.71
C GLU A 222 6.55 -13.64 -21.03
N ILE A 223 6.42 -12.92 -22.14
CA ILE A 223 7.29 -11.81 -22.52
C ILE A 223 7.11 -10.63 -21.54
N ASN A 224 5.88 -10.31 -21.15
CA ASN A 224 5.61 -9.25 -20.18
C ASN A 224 6.08 -9.63 -18.76
N GLU A 225 5.92 -10.90 -18.39
CA GLU A 225 6.47 -11.49 -17.16
C GLU A 225 8.01 -11.42 -17.14
N HIS A 226 8.68 -11.69 -18.28
CA HIS A 226 10.15 -11.72 -18.40
C HIS A 226 10.81 -10.37 -18.69
N LEU A 227 10.09 -9.39 -19.22
CA LEU A 227 10.62 -8.04 -19.47
C LEU A 227 10.34 -7.09 -18.31
N GLY A 228 9.61 -7.54 -17.27
CA GLY A 228 9.10 -6.67 -16.21
C GLY A 228 8.22 -5.53 -16.74
N ARG A 229 7.72 -5.66 -17.98
CA ARG A 229 6.87 -4.66 -18.63
C ARG A 229 5.46 -4.88 -18.10
N ARG A 230 5.09 -4.02 -17.15
CA ARG A 230 3.76 -3.91 -16.53
C ARG A 230 2.68 -4.05 -17.61
N ASN A 231 1.83 -5.07 -17.55
CA ASN A 231 0.51 -4.98 -18.17
C ASN A 231 -0.18 -3.79 -17.49
N LYS A 232 -0.74 -2.85 -18.26
CA LYS A 232 -1.52 -1.76 -17.67
C LYS A 232 -2.57 -2.36 -16.72
N GLY A 233 -2.48 -2.00 -15.44
CA GLY A 233 -3.44 -2.40 -14.43
C GLY A 233 -3.22 -3.76 -13.74
N GLU A 234 -2.18 -4.54 -14.03
CA GLU A 234 -1.90 -5.79 -13.28
C GLU A 234 -0.54 -5.76 -12.58
N THR A 235 -0.53 -5.76 -11.25
CA THR A 235 0.70 -5.75 -10.43
C THR A 235 1.34 -7.14 -10.32
N TYR A 236 0.50 -8.17 -10.19
CA TYR A 236 0.86 -9.58 -10.19
C TYR A 236 -0.36 -10.49 -10.47
N PRO A 237 -0.15 -11.72 -10.99
CA PRO A 237 -1.24 -12.64 -11.29
C PRO A 237 -2.13 -12.94 -10.08
N ARG A 238 -3.45 -13.03 -10.30
CA ARG A 238 -4.48 -13.25 -9.25
C ARG A 238 -4.18 -14.41 -8.29
N LYS A 239 -3.52 -15.46 -8.76
CA LYS A 239 -3.11 -16.62 -7.95
C LYS A 239 -2.13 -16.29 -6.82
N TYR A 240 -1.50 -15.12 -6.84
CA TYR A 240 -0.54 -14.69 -5.83
C TYR A 240 -1.11 -13.64 -4.87
N ILE A 241 -2.42 -13.38 -4.89
CA ILE A 241 -3.06 -12.51 -3.90
C ILE A 241 -3.00 -13.18 -2.53
N ASN A 242 -2.72 -12.41 -1.50
CA ASN A 242 -3.00 -12.82 -0.13
C ASN A 242 -4.52 -12.90 0.09
N GLN A 243 -5.13 -14.04 -0.23
CA GLN A 243 -6.58 -14.16 -0.26
C GLN A 243 -7.24 -13.91 1.10
N GLU A 244 -6.56 -14.22 2.20
CA GLU A 244 -7.09 -14.01 3.55
C GLU A 244 -7.28 -12.51 3.82
N GLU A 245 -6.21 -11.73 3.63
CA GLU A 245 -6.20 -10.27 3.81
C GLU A 245 -7.12 -9.57 2.81
N PHE A 246 -7.09 -9.98 1.54
CA PHE A 246 -7.97 -9.43 0.52
C PHE A 246 -9.45 -9.62 0.88
N THR A 247 -9.82 -10.84 1.28
CA THR A 247 -11.21 -11.17 1.70
C THR A 247 -11.58 -10.43 2.98
N GLU A 248 -10.63 -10.20 3.89
CA GLU A 248 -10.86 -9.40 5.09
C GLU A 248 -11.25 -7.97 4.73
N PHE A 249 -10.49 -7.29 3.87
CA PHE A 249 -10.82 -5.93 3.44
C PHE A 249 -12.14 -5.85 2.65
N GLU A 250 -12.45 -6.84 1.79
CA GLU A 250 -13.76 -6.92 1.14
C GLU A 250 -14.90 -7.02 2.17
N ASN A 251 -14.72 -7.83 3.22
CA ASN A 251 -15.69 -7.94 4.31
C ASN A 251 -15.84 -6.63 5.11
N LEU A 252 -14.85 -5.75 5.09
CA LEU A 252 -14.89 -4.41 5.70
C LEU A 252 -15.52 -3.35 4.78
N GLY A 253 -15.95 -3.75 3.58
CA GLY A 253 -16.65 -2.91 2.61
C GLY A 253 -15.74 -2.18 1.63
N PHE A 254 -14.51 -2.67 1.44
CA PHE A 254 -13.65 -2.22 0.35
C PHE A 254 -14.00 -2.99 -0.94
N GLU A 255 -13.82 -2.34 -2.09
CA GLU A 255 -14.06 -2.93 -3.40
C GLU A 255 -12.80 -2.85 -4.27
N GLU A 256 -12.50 -3.91 -5.02
CA GLU A 256 -11.34 -3.93 -5.92
C GLU A 256 -11.59 -3.02 -7.12
N LEU A 257 -10.63 -2.15 -7.43
CA LEU A 257 -10.68 -1.34 -8.63
C LEU A 257 -10.17 -2.14 -9.84
N GLY A 258 -11.10 -2.69 -10.62
CA GLY A 258 -10.76 -3.49 -11.80
C GLY A 258 -10.00 -4.77 -11.40
N GLU A 259 -8.82 -5.00 -11.99
CA GLU A 259 -7.95 -6.15 -11.68
C GLU A 259 -6.60 -5.70 -11.08
N THR A 260 -6.59 -4.53 -10.44
CA THR A 260 -5.38 -3.83 -9.96
C THR A 260 -4.87 -4.29 -8.60
N ARG A 261 -5.66 -5.07 -7.86
CA ARG A 261 -5.39 -5.41 -6.44
C ARG A 261 -5.42 -4.23 -5.47
N LEU A 262 -5.79 -3.05 -5.96
CA LEU A 262 -6.08 -1.90 -5.11
C LEU A 262 -7.54 -1.97 -4.66
N LEU A 263 -7.75 -2.07 -3.36
CA LEU A 263 -9.04 -2.08 -2.70
C LEU A 263 -9.37 -0.68 -2.21
N LEU A 264 -10.56 -0.17 -2.53
CA LEU A 264 -10.99 1.20 -2.22
C LEU A 264 -12.29 1.22 -1.40
N LYS A 265 -12.41 2.20 -0.50
CA LYS A 265 -13.65 2.55 0.19
C LYS A 265 -13.78 4.07 0.28
N PHE A 266 -14.84 4.63 -0.30
CA PHE A 266 -15.17 6.06 -0.19
C PHE A 266 -15.80 6.35 1.18
N ILE A 267 -15.40 7.45 1.84
CA ILE A 267 -15.78 7.77 3.23
C ILE A 267 -16.20 9.22 3.47
#